data_AF-W2PMM9-F1
#
_entry.id   AF-W2PMM9-F1
#
_cell.length_a   1.000
_cell.length_b   1.000
_cell.length_c   1.000
_cell.angle_alpha   90.00
_cell.angle_beta   90.00
_cell.angle_gamma   90.00
#
_symmetry.space_group_name_H-M   'P 1'
#
loop_
_entity.id
_entity.type
_entity.pdbx_description
1 polymer ?
#
loop_
_entity_poly.entity_id
_entity_poly.type
_entity_poly.pdbx_seq_one_letter_code
_entity_poly.pdbx_strand_id
1 'polypeptide(L)' 'MSSYAFDWEAFGQRPDMHKANLETRKAVIVAFIRDLAPPSPSSVQDPMIRLENAEDVDHAD' A
#
# COMPACT_ATOMS: atom_id res chain seq x y z
N MET A 1 49.75 -5.12 -12.46
CA MET A 1 48.39 -5.57 -12.84
C MET A 1 47.55 -5.61 -11.58
N SER A 2 46.76 -4.57 -11.32
CA SER A 2 45.89 -4.51 -10.14
C SER A 2 44.63 -5.31 -10.43
N SER A 3 44.56 -6.52 -9.89
CA SER A 3 43.34 -7.32 -9.87
C SER A 3 42.33 -6.58 -8.97
N TYR A 4 41.28 -6.02 -9.56
CA TYR A 4 40.11 -5.60 -8.79
C TYR A 4 39.44 -6.87 -8.24
N ALA A 5 39.85 -7.29 -7.04
CA ALA A 5 39.14 -8.33 -6.33
C ALA A 5 37.72 -7.82 -6.03
N PHE A 6 36.72 -8.49 -6.60
CA PHE A 6 35.32 -8.17 -6.34
C PHE A 6 35.01 -8.50 -4.88
N ASP A 7 34.53 -7.50 -4.14
CA ASP A 7 34.16 -7.66 -2.74
C ASP A 7 32.78 -8.32 -2.63
N TRP A 8 32.80 -9.64 -2.50
CA TRP A 8 31.61 -10.48 -2.35
C TRP A 8 30.89 -10.26 -1.02
N GLU A 9 31.61 -9.84 0.03
CA GLU A 9 31.03 -9.60 1.34
C GLU A 9 30.20 -8.31 1.31
N ALA A 10 30.76 -7.23 0.77
CA ALA A 10 30.02 -6.00 0.53
C ALA A 10 28.87 -6.20 -0.45
N PHE A 11 29.03 -7.06 -1.47
CA PHE A 11 27.93 -7.40 -2.39
C PHE A 11 26.79 -8.14 -1.67
N GLY A 12 27.11 -9.09 -0.80
CA GLY A 12 26.13 -9.88 -0.04
C GLY A 12 25.31 -9.06 0.96
N GLN A 13 25.82 -7.93 1.43
CA GLN A 13 25.12 -7.03 2.35
C GLN A 13 24.15 -6.05 1.66
N ARG A 14 24.31 -5.81 0.35
CA ARG A 14 23.48 -4.86 -0.41
C ARG A 14 21.99 -5.21 -0.40
N PRO A 15 21.55 -6.48 -0.55
CA PRO A 15 20.14 -6.84 -0.49
C PRO A 15 19.48 -6.40 0.82
N ASP A 16 20.13 -6.62 1.97
CA ASP A 16 19.59 -6.25 3.27
C ASP A 16 19.53 -4.72 3.44
N MET A 17 20.56 -4.01 2.96
CA MET A 17 20.54 -2.54 2.91
C MET A 17 19.40 -2.01 2.03
N HIS A 18 19.20 -2.60 0.85
CA HIS A 18 18.09 -2.20 -0.04
C HIS A 18 16.73 -2.51 0.58
N LYS A 19 16.60 -3.65 1.27
CA LYS A 19 15.38 -4.01 2.02
C LYS A 19 15.09 -2.99 3.13
N ALA A 20 16.08 -2.63 3.93
CA ALA A 20 15.92 -1.63 4.99
C ALA A 20 15.51 -0.26 4.43
N ASN A 21 16.10 0.15 3.31
CA ASN A 21 15.74 1.39 2.62
C ASN A 21 14.30 1.34 2.09
N LEU A 22 13.88 0.21 1.51
CA LEU A 22 12.52 0.01 1.01
C LEU A 22 11.49 0.08 2.14
N GLU A 23 11.72 -0.63 3.25
CA GLU A 23 10.82 -0.62 4.41
C GLU A 23 10.72 0.78 5.02
N THR A 24 11.84 1.51 5.10
CA THR A 24 11.83 2.89 5.60
C THR A 24 10.99 3.79 4.70
N ARG A 25 11.17 3.72 3.37
CA ARG A 25 10.38 4.52 2.43
C ARG A 25 8.90 4.17 2.46
N LYS A 26 8.57 2.88 2.58
CA LYS A 26 7.19 2.42 2.75
C LYS A 26 6.57 3.01 4.01
N ALA A 27 7.28 2.97 5.14
CA ALA A 27 6.79 3.54 6.40
C ALA A 27 6.52 5.05 6.27
N VAL A 28 7.42 5.79 5.64
CA VAL A 28 7.26 7.24 5.39
C VAL A 28 6.03 7.52 4.52
N ILE A 29 5.85 6.79 3.42
CA ILE A 29 4.70 6.98 2.52
C ILE A 29 3.39 6.65 3.24
N VAL A 30 3.34 5.56 4.01
CA VAL A 30 2.14 5.17 4.76
C VAL A 30 1.80 6.22 5.82
N ALA A 31 2.79 6.74 6.55
CA ALA A 31 2.58 7.82 7.50
C ALA A 31 2.02 9.07 6.81
N PHE A 32 2.65 9.50 5.71
CA PHE A 32 2.18 10.63 4.92
C PHE A 32 0.71 10.47 4.47
N ILE A 33 0.34 9.30 3.92
CA ILE A 33 -1.04 9.03 3.48
C ILE A 33 -2.02 9.10 4.66
N ARG A 34 -1.64 8.61 5.84
CA ARG A 34 -2.49 8.62 7.04
C ARG A 34 -2.67 10.02 7.63
N ASP A 35 -1.70 10.89 7.45
CA ASP A 35 -1.76 12.28 7.92
C ASP A 35 -2.60 13.17 6.99
N LEU A 36 -2.93 12.71 5.78
CA LEU A 36 -3.86 13.41 4.90
C LEU A 36 -5.27 13.34 5.49
N ALA A 37 -5.89 14.50 5.66
CA ALA A 37 -7.29 14.56 6.04
C ALA A 37 -8.14 13.82 4.98
N PRO A 38 -9.09 12.96 5.39
CA PRO A 38 -9.97 12.32 4.43
C PRO A 38 -10.77 13.39 3.67
N PRO A 39 -11.16 13.10 2.41
CA PRO A 39 -12.05 13.99 1.67
C PRO A 39 -13.35 14.22 2.46
N SER A 40 -13.97 15.39 2.25
CA SER A 40 -15.28 15.67 2.86
C SER A 40 -16.26 14.56 2.51
N PRO A 41 -17.10 14.09 3.46
CA PRO A 41 -18.13 13.10 3.16
C PRO A 41 -19.02 13.51 1.97
N SER A 42 -19.29 14.81 1.81
CA SER A 42 -20.07 15.34 0.68
C SER A 42 -19.36 15.28 -0.67
N SER A 43 -18.04 15.10 -0.69
CA SER A 43 -17.24 14.98 -1.91
C SER A 43 -17.02 13.53 -2.35
N VAL A 44 -17.37 12.56 -1.49
CA VAL A 44 -17.31 11.14 -1.81
C VAL A 44 -18.70 10.71 -2.29
N GLN A 45 -18.81 10.39 -3.57
CA GLN A 45 -20.05 9.85 -4.12
C GLN A 45 -20.32 8.48 -3.48
N ASP A 46 -21.50 8.31 -2.89
CA ASP A 46 -21.90 7.02 -2.31
C ASP A 46 -22.03 5.98 -3.44
N PRO A 47 -21.17 4.94 -3.45
CA PRO A 47 -21.20 3.91 -4.49
C PRO A 47 -22.47 3.05 -4.42
N MET A 48 -23.22 3.12 -3.30
CA MET A 48 -24.40 2.32 -3.02
C MET A 48 -25.71 3.12 -3.15
N ILE A 49 -25.68 4.31 -3.76
CA ILE A 49 -26.85 5.20 -3.92
C ILE A 49 -28.07 4.51 -4.58
N ARG A 50 -27.85 3.44 -5.35
CA ARG A 50 -28.91 2.68 -6.05
C ARG A 50 -29.01 1.21 -5.63
N LEU A 51 -28.38 0.81 -4.52
CA LEU A 51 -28.54 -0.57 -4.07
C LEU A 51 -29.90 -0.70 -3.39
N GLU A 52 -30.87 -1.20 -4.15
CA GLU A 52 -32.15 -1.62 -3.64
C GLU A 52 -32.06 -3.08 -3.16
N ASN A 53 -32.76 -3.39 -2.07
CA ASN A 53 -32.91 -4.78 -1.65
C ASN A 53 -33.71 -5.53 -2.72
N ALA A 54 -33.30 -6.75 -3.05
CA ALA A 54 -34.12 -7.62 -3.88
C ALA A 54 -35.45 -7.90 -3.14
N GLU A 55 -36.54 -7.97 -3.88
CA GLU A 55 -37.81 -8.44 -3.33
C GLU A 55 -37.63 -9.89 -2.82
N ASP A 56 -38.09 -10.13 -1.58
CA ASP A 56 -38.12 -11.48 -1.00
C ASP A 56 -39.28 -12.25 -1.63
N VAL A 57 -38.97 -12.96 -2.70
CA VAL A 57 -39.93 -13.79 -3.43
C VAL A 57 -40.13 -15.16 -2.78
N ASP A 58 -39.27 -15.55 -1.84
CA ASP A 58 -39.25 -16.90 -1.27
C ASP A 58 -40.20 -17.02 -0.06
N HIS A 59 -40.54 -15.90 0.59
CA HIS A 59 -41.44 -15.85 1.75
C HIS A 59 -42.72 -15.05 1.50
N ALA A 60 -43.03 -14.75 0.24
CA ALA A 60 -44.27 -14.11 -0.18
C ALA A 60 -45.41 -15.15 -0.28
N ASP A 61 -45.94 -15.54 0.89
CA ASP A 61 -47.12 -16.39 1.14
C ASP A 61 -47.14 -17.83 0.53
#